data_AF-A0A9D5J2B6-F1
#
_entry.id   AF-A0A9D5J2B6-F1
#
_cell.length_a   1.000
_cell.length_b   1.000
_cell.length_c   1.000
_cell.angle_alpha   90.00
_cell.angle_beta   90.00
_cell.angle_gamma   90.00
#
_symmetry.space_group_name_H-M   'P 1'
#
loop_
_entity.id
_entity.type
_entity.pdbx_description
1 polymer ?
#
loop_
_entity_poly.entity_id
_entity_poly.type
_entity_poly.pdbx_seq_one_letter_code
_entity_poly.pdbx_strand_id
1 'polypeptide(L)'
;MNTCTTAEEIIRSLASSRNVCDKRKAHDITGLIQAGSGEWKDRFYVAGFANTGAAELAVVCYLQAAGLVWDGSGPAPHSNWLIALEIPQRYPLLMPVAKFLKQVPWNSHVFSKHFMPDNGLPPELQEMVRLVSHGWCCFLRHSQWSPDVRVMSLRTIVWQISRLLVQSKMAGEKNSLNAAARDHALRRAQAGEGPLGPPLPYPFDDAAQAAAAMAPQAEGDSGEIEWKEG
;
A
#
# COMPACT_ATOMS: atom_id res chain seq x y z
N MET A 1 1.42 20.19 -29.65
CA MET A 1 1.04 20.73 -28.33
C MET A 1 0.61 19.54 -27.48
N ASN A 2 1.38 19.16 -26.46
CA ASN A 2 0.99 18.06 -25.57
C ASN A 2 -0.05 18.59 -24.59
N THR A 3 -1.31 18.21 -24.78
CA THR A 3 -2.36 18.41 -23.79
C THR A 3 -2.00 17.59 -22.56
N CYS A 4 -1.53 18.24 -21.51
CA CYS A 4 -1.32 17.60 -20.22
C CYS A 4 -2.71 17.32 -19.64
N THR A 5 -3.22 16.11 -19.87
CA THR A 5 -4.53 15.70 -19.36
C THR A 5 -4.51 15.79 -17.84
N THR A 6 -5.41 16.60 -17.28
CA THR A 6 -5.50 16.78 -15.83
C THR A 6 -6.05 15.54 -15.15
N ALA A 7 -5.79 15.39 -13.85
CA ALA A 7 -6.39 14.34 -13.02
C ALA A 7 -7.92 14.26 -13.17
N GLU A 8 -8.55 15.44 -13.18
CA GLU A 8 -10.01 15.59 -13.30
C GLU A 8 -10.54 15.10 -14.64
N GLU A 9 -9.84 15.40 -15.74
CA GLU A 9 -10.22 14.93 -17.07
C GLU A 9 -10.11 13.40 -17.19
N ILE A 10 -9.05 12.80 -16.62
CA ILE A 10 -8.89 11.33 -16.59
C ILE A 10 -10.02 10.69 -15.79
N ILE A 11 -10.29 11.19 -14.57
CA ILE A 11 -11.34 10.66 -13.71
C ILE A 11 -12.71 10.80 -14.38
N ARG A 12 -13.00 11.97 -14.97
CA ARG A 12 -14.26 12.23 -15.68
C ARG A 12 -14.43 11.30 -16.87
N SER A 13 -13.37 11.10 -17.66
CA SER A 13 -13.37 10.16 -18.78
C SER A 13 -13.68 8.74 -18.32
N LEU A 14 -12.97 8.24 -17.32
CA LEU A 14 -13.16 6.90 -16.75
C LEU A 14 -14.57 6.71 -16.14
N ALA A 15 -15.06 7.70 -15.41
CA ALA A 15 -16.40 7.66 -14.79
C ALA A 15 -17.53 7.62 -15.84
N SER A 16 -17.32 8.28 -16.98
CA SER A 16 -18.25 8.30 -18.11
C SER A 16 -18.16 7.06 -19.02
N SER A 17 -17.13 6.23 -18.87
CA SER A 17 -16.94 5.01 -19.65
C SER A 17 -18.10 4.02 -19.45
N ARG A 18 -18.43 3.25 -20.48
CA ARG A 18 -19.39 2.13 -20.36
C ARG A 18 -18.78 0.92 -19.65
N ASN A 19 -17.45 0.86 -19.54
CA ASN A 19 -16.74 -0.23 -18.90
C ASN A 19 -16.81 -0.10 -17.37
N VAL A 20 -17.31 -1.15 -16.70
CA VAL A 20 -17.40 -1.21 -15.24
C VAL A 20 -16.03 -1.14 -14.55
N CYS A 21 -14.98 -1.65 -15.19
CA CYS A 21 -13.61 -1.57 -14.68
C CYS A 21 -13.13 -0.12 -14.64
N ASP A 22 -13.41 0.67 -15.68
CA ASP A 22 -13.02 2.08 -15.75
C ASP A 22 -13.77 2.91 -14.71
N LYS A 23 -15.08 2.68 -14.54
CA LYS A 23 -15.86 3.30 -13.47
C LYS A 23 -15.28 3.00 -12.09
N ARG A 24 -14.85 1.75 -11.87
CA ARG A 24 -14.19 1.33 -10.63
C ARG A 24 -12.84 2.02 -10.43
N LYS A 25 -12.02 2.18 -11.47
CA LYS A 25 -10.79 2.98 -11.41
C LYS A 25 -11.09 4.42 -11.02
N ALA A 26 -12.07 5.06 -11.66
CA ALA A 26 -12.45 6.44 -11.37
C ALA A 26 -12.84 6.63 -9.89
N HIS A 27 -13.68 5.74 -9.37
CA HIS A 27 -14.10 5.74 -7.97
C HIS A 27 -12.89 5.63 -7.01
N ASP A 28 -12.01 4.65 -7.24
CA ASP A 28 -10.90 4.39 -6.33
C ASP A 28 -9.81 5.46 -6.40
N ILE A 29 -9.57 6.04 -7.59
CA ILE A 29 -8.66 7.19 -7.75
C ILE A 29 -9.22 8.41 -7.03
N THR A 30 -10.53 8.66 -7.14
CA THR A 30 -11.18 9.76 -6.42
C THR A 30 -11.03 9.57 -4.91
N GLY A 31 -11.31 8.37 -4.40
CA GLY A 31 -11.11 8.06 -2.98
C GLY A 31 -9.66 8.20 -2.54
N LEU A 32 -8.70 7.82 -3.39
CA LEU A 32 -7.27 7.97 -3.11
C LEU A 32 -6.84 9.44 -3.00
N ILE A 33 -7.33 10.30 -3.90
CA ILE A 33 -7.08 11.75 -3.86
C ILE A 33 -7.70 12.38 -2.61
N GLN A 34 -8.92 11.97 -2.26
CA GLN A 34 -9.61 12.44 -1.05
C GLN A 34 -8.83 12.05 0.22
N ALA A 35 -8.31 10.83 0.30
CA ALA A 35 -7.49 10.39 1.43
C ALA A 35 -6.23 11.26 1.60
N GLY A 36 -5.53 11.58 0.50
CA GLY A 36 -4.37 12.47 0.54
C GLY A 36 -4.68 13.92 0.92
N SER A 37 -5.91 14.38 0.66
CA SER A 37 -6.38 15.72 1.07
C SER A 37 -6.96 15.75 2.48
N GLY A 38 -7.24 14.58 3.07
CA GLY A 38 -7.91 14.40 4.35
C GLY A 38 -7.04 13.64 5.35
N GLU A 39 -7.41 12.40 5.68
CA GLU A 39 -6.77 11.58 6.72
C GLU A 39 -5.26 11.35 6.54
N TRP A 40 -4.74 11.44 5.32
CA TRP A 40 -3.32 11.23 5.00
C TRP A 40 -2.60 12.51 4.59
N LYS A 41 -3.20 13.67 4.88
CA LYS A 41 -2.63 14.99 4.60
C LYS A 41 -1.17 15.08 5.06
N ASP A 42 -0.36 15.76 4.25
CA ASP A 42 1.08 15.98 4.41
C ASP A 42 1.94 14.71 4.25
N ARG A 43 1.35 13.51 4.32
CA ARG A 43 2.05 12.23 4.21
C ARG A 43 1.83 11.52 2.89
N PHE A 44 0.76 11.84 2.17
CA PHE A 44 0.44 11.23 0.90
C PHE A 44 -0.26 12.23 -0.04
N TYR A 45 0.11 12.23 -1.31
CA TYR A 45 -0.67 12.90 -2.35
C TYR A 45 -0.47 12.24 -3.72
N VAL A 46 -1.45 12.41 -4.61
CA VAL A 46 -1.33 12.00 -6.02
C VAL A 46 -0.58 13.10 -6.76
N ALA A 47 0.62 12.78 -7.24
CA ALA A 47 1.49 13.73 -7.94
C ALA A 47 1.14 13.86 -9.43
N GLY A 48 0.51 12.85 -10.02
CA GLY A 48 0.07 12.89 -11.41
C GLY A 48 -0.31 11.53 -11.96
N PHE A 49 -0.48 11.48 -13.28
CA PHE A 49 -0.85 10.27 -14.00
C PHE A 49 0.11 10.09 -15.17
N ALA A 50 0.52 8.84 -15.41
CA ALA A 50 1.27 8.48 -16.59
C ALA A 50 0.44 7.49 -17.41
N ASN A 51 0.35 7.75 -18.71
CA ASN A 51 -0.23 6.81 -19.65
C ASN A 51 0.92 5.91 -20.11
N THR A 52 1.00 4.69 -19.59
CA THR A 52 2.14 3.79 -19.84
C THR A 52 2.08 3.11 -21.22
N GLY A 53 1.02 3.37 -22.00
CA GLY A 53 0.82 2.75 -23.30
C GLY A 53 0.45 1.28 -23.16
N ALA A 54 -0.44 0.82 -24.04
CA ALA A 54 -1.23 -0.40 -23.89
C ALA A 54 -1.99 -0.42 -22.55
N ALA A 55 -3.27 -0.03 -22.60
CA ALA A 55 -4.29 -0.58 -21.70
C ALA A 55 -4.25 -0.14 -20.21
N GLU A 56 -3.12 0.34 -19.69
CA GLU A 56 -2.88 0.51 -18.25
C GLU A 56 -2.74 1.98 -17.85
N LEU A 57 -3.31 2.31 -16.69
CA LEU A 57 -3.25 3.65 -16.10
C LEU A 57 -2.28 3.63 -14.93
N ALA A 58 -1.22 4.44 -14.98
CA ALA A 58 -0.32 4.60 -13.85
C ALA A 58 -0.68 5.86 -13.05
N VAL A 59 -0.96 5.69 -11.76
CA VAL A 59 -1.15 6.80 -10.81
C VAL A 59 0.15 7.03 -10.09
N VAL A 60 0.77 8.19 -10.32
CA VAL A 60 2.01 8.57 -9.65
C VAL A 60 1.65 9.23 -8.32
N CYS A 61 2.15 8.64 -7.24
CA CYS A 61 1.86 9.03 -5.88
C CYS A 61 3.15 9.40 -5.16
N TYR A 62 3.04 10.31 -4.20
CA TYR A 62 4.07 10.58 -3.23
C TYR A 62 3.64 9.98 -1.89
N LEU A 63 4.55 9.28 -1.22
CA LEU A 63 4.33 8.67 0.09
C LEU A 63 5.50 8.98 1.03
N GLN A 64 5.22 9.70 2.11
CA GLN A 64 6.14 9.85 3.23
C GLN A 64 6.00 8.65 4.16
N ALA A 65 7.03 7.82 4.21
CA ALA A 65 7.10 6.69 5.14
C ALA A 65 8.08 7.00 6.28
N ALA A 66 7.65 6.69 7.51
CA ALA A 66 8.49 6.73 8.69
C ALA A 66 9.17 5.36 8.83
N GLY A 67 10.26 5.17 8.10
CA GLY A 67 10.98 3.92 8.05
C GLY A 67 12.46 4.19 7.89
N LEU A 68 13.28 3.37 8.53
CA LEU A 68 14.73 3.32 8.33
C LEU A 68 14.99 2.82 6.92
N VAL A 69 14.92 3.73 5.97
CA VAL A 69 15.14 3.40 4.59
C VAL A 69 16.57 3.78 4.22
N TRP A 70 17.32 2.80 3.76
CA TRP A 70 18.67 3.05 3.26
C TRP A 70 18.58 3.82 1.93
N ASP A 71 19.05 5.06 1.91
CA ASP A 71 19.00 5.97 0.76
C ASP A 71 20.26 5.90 -0.13
N GLY A 72 21.17 4.97 0.15
CA GLY A 72 22.50 4.91 -0.48
C GLY A 72 23.63 5.34 0.46
N SER A 73 23.35 6.12 1.50
CA SER A 73 24.33 6.65 2.46
C SER A 73 24.12 6.15 3.89
N GLY A 74 22.90 5.73 4.21
CA GLY A 74 22.54 5.21 5.51
C GLY A 74 21.03 5.12 5.65
N PRO A 75 20.54 4.49 6.72
CA PRO A 75 19.12 4.50 7.02
C PRO A 75 18.66 5.92 7.40
N ALA A 76 17.81 6.51 6.57
CA ALA A 76 17.23 7.83 6.77
C ALA A 76 15.95 7.76 7.61
N PRO A 77 15.67 8.75 8.48
CA PRO A 77 14.57 8.65 9.43
C PRO A 77 13.18 8.90 8.83
N HIS A 78 13.13 9.76 7.82
CA HIS A 78 11.96 9.99 6.99
C HIS A 78 12.42 10.05 5.55
N SER A 79 11.75 9.30 4.69
CA SER A 79 12.03 9.33 3.27
C SER A 79 10.74 9.41 2.48
N ASN A 80 10.87 10.09 1.37
CA ASN A 80 9.78 10.45 0.49
C ASN A 80 9.87 9.56 -0.75
N TRP A 81 8.88 8.72 -0.92
CA TRP A 81 8.85 7.73 -1.97
C TRP A 81 7.91 8.18 -3.06
N LEU A 82 8.43 8.27 -4.28
CA LEU A 82 7.61 8.39 -5.46
C LEU A 82 7.23 6.97 -5.89
N ILE A 83 5.93 6.69 -6.02
CA ILE A 83 5.39 5.36 -6.30
C ILE A 83 4.46 5.47 -7.51
N ALA A 84 4.62 4.60 -8.50
CA ALA A 84 3.64 4.39 -9.56
C ALA A 84 2.74 3.21 -9.19
N LEU A 85 1.43 3.45 -9.10
CA LEU A 85 0.41 2.42 -9.03
C LEU A 85 -0.09 2.15 -10.46
N GLU A 86 0.37 1.06 -11.06
CA GLU A 86 -0.07 0.61 -12.38
C GLU A 86 -1.36 -0.18 -12.24
N ILE A 87 -2.44 0.40 -12.76
CA ILE A 87 -3.78 -0.15 -12.64
C ILE A 87 -4.12 -0.90 -13.94
N PRO A 88 -4.28 -2.23 -13.88
CA PRO A 88 -4.52 -3.06 -15.07
C PRO A 88 -5.91 -2.82 -15.66
N GLN A 89 -6.11 -3.20 -16.93
CA GLN A 89 -7.43 -3.09 -17.59
C GLN A 89 -8.54 -3.79 -16.82
N ARG A 90 -8.26 -5.00 -16.35
CA ARG A 90 -9.24 -5.86 -15.68
C ARG A 90 -9.38 -5.57 -14.18
N TYR A 91 -8.93 -4.40 -13.71
CA TYR A 91 -9.14 -3.98 -12.32
C TYR A 91 -10.64 -4.01 -11.95
N PRO A 92 -11.05 -4.61 -10.81
CA PRO A 92 -10.25 -5.11 -9.70
C PRO A 92 -9.95 -6.62 -9.74
N LEU A 93 -10.23 -7.32 -10.83
CA LEU A 93 -9.91 -8.76 -10.95
C LEU A 93 -8.41 -9.03 -10.94
N LEU A 94 -7.61 -8.08 -11.44
CA LEU A 94 -6.16 -8.09 -11.34
C LEU A 94 -5.70 -7.00 -10.36
N MET A 95 -4.76 -7.37 -9.50
CA MET A 95 -4.14 -6.47 -8.52
C MET A 95 -3.30 -5.41 -9.24
N PRO A 96 -3.41 -4.13 -8.86
CA PRO A 96 -2.47 -3.09 -9.29
C PRO A 96 -1.04 -3.41 -8.86
N VAL A 97 -0.07 -3.03 -9.69
CA VAL A 97 1.36 -3.18 -9.38
C VAL A 97 1.87 -1.87 -8.79
N ALA A 98 2.57 -1.93 -7.67
CA ALA A 98 3.18 -0.76 -7.05
C ALA A 98 4.69 -0.74 -7.30
N LYS A 99 5.16 0.27 -8.05
CA LYS A 99 6.57 0.46 -8.39
C LYS A 99 7.15 1.68 -7.72
N PHE A 100 8.35 1.58 -7.18
CA PHE A 100 9.08 2.76 -6.72
C PHE A 100 9.72 3.47 -7.92
N LEU A 101 9.64 4.80 -7.95
CA LEU A 101 10.22 5.65 -8.98
C LEU A 101 11.47 6.33 -8.41
N LYS A 102 12.57 6.32 -9.17
CA LYS A 102 13.89 6.91 -8.85
C LYS A 102 14.70 6.24 -7.74
N GLN A 103 14.11 6.00 -6.57
CA GLN A 103 14.78 5.43 -5.41
C GLN A 103 14.05 4.20 -4.89
N VAL A 104 14.77 3.24 -4.31
CA VAL A 104 14.19 2.00 -3.77
C VAL A 104 14.40 1.95 -2.26
N PRO A 105 13.34 1.67 -1.50
CA PRO A 105 13.51 1.42 -0.08
C PRO A 105 14.20 0.08 0.18
N TRP A 106 15.30 0.11 0.94
CA TRP A 106 15.89 -1.12 1.51
C TRP A 106 14.98 -1.66 2.62
N ASN A 107 14.13 -2.61 2.26
CA ASN A 107 13.06 -3.14 3.10
C ASN A 107 12.87 -4.65 2.86
N SER A 108 12.40 -5.37 3.87
CA SER A 108 12.15 -6.82 3.82
C SER A 108 11.10 -7.25 2.79
N HIS A 109 10.24 -6.34 2.33
CA HIS A 109 9.13 -6.60 1.40
C HIS A 109 9.32 -5.94 0.05
N VAL A 110 10.50 -5.38 -0.22
CA VAL A 110 10.74 -4.64 -1.45
C VAL A 110 11.72 -5.42 -2.29
N PHE A 111 11.28 -5.74 -3.50
CA PHE A 111 12.07 -6.44 -4.47
C PHE A 111 12.81 -5.46 -5.39
N SER A 112 14.09 -5.73 -5.62
CA SER A 112 14.90 -4.98 -6.59
C SER A 112 15.88 -5.90 -7.30
N LYS A 113 16.15 -5.61 -8.58
CA LYS A 113 17.26 -6.22 -9.33
C LYS A 113 18.63 -6.06 -8.65
N HIS A 114 18.77 -5.04 -7.80
CA HIS A 114 19.99 -4.76 -7.07
C HIS A 114 20.12 -5.59 -5.78
N PHE A 115 19.03 -6.19 -5.29
CA PHE A 115 18.97 -6.93 -4.03
C PHE A 115 18.03 -8.14 -4.20
N MET A 116 18.49 -9.16 -4.94
CA MET A 116 17.74 -10.40 -5.16
C MET A 116 17.68 -11.24 -3.87
N PRO A 117 16.56 -11.93 -3.59
CA PRO A 117 16.50 -12.86 -2.47
C PRO A 117 17.46 -14.03 -2.69
N ASP A 118 18.20 -14.42 -1.65
CA ASP A 118 19.20 -15.50 -1.72
C ASP A 118 18.60 -16.87 -2.12
N ASN A 119 17.32 -17.10 -1.78
CA ASN A 119 16.59 -18.35 -2.06
C ASN A 119 15.77 -18.30 -3.35
N GLY A 120 15.96 -17.28 -4.20
CA GLY A 120 15.16 -17.05 -5.40
C GLY A 120 13.80 -16.40 -5.12
N LEU A 121 13.08 -16.07 -6.19
CA LEU A 121 11.77 -15.41 -6.11
C LEU A 121 10.64 -16.44 -6.03
N PRO A 122 9.64 -16.23 -5.15
CA PRO A 122 8.36 -16.94 -5.20
C PRO A 122 7.75 -16.91 -6.61
N PRO A 123 7.07 -17.98 -7.08
CA PRO A 123 6.49 -18.04 -8.42
C PRO A 123 5.58 -16.85 -8.77
N GLU A 124 4.79 -16.38 -7.79
CA GLU A 124 3.93 -15.21 -7.94
C GLU A 124 4.71 -13.91 -8.21
N LEU A 125 5.96 -13.84 -7.73
CA LEU A 125 6.86 -12.72 -7.97
C LEU A 125 7.64 -12.87 -9.26
N GLN A 126 7.93 -14.09 -9.73
CA GLN A 126 8.62 -14.30 -11.01
C GLN A 126 7.86 -13.68 -12.18
N GLU A 127 6.53 -13.82 -12.20
CA GLU A 127 5.69 -13.19 -13.23
C GLU A 127 5.66 -11.67 -13.10
N MET A 128 5.59 -11.13 -11.88
CA MET A 128 5.72 -9.68 -11.66
C MET A 128 7.06 -9.15 -12.14
N VAL A 129 8.17 -9.84 -11.86
CA VAL A 129 9.51 -9.42 -12.33
C VAL A 129 9.60 -9.47 -13.85
N ARG A 130 8.97 -10.46 -14.50
CA ARG A 130 8.91 -10.56 -15.96
C ARG A 130 8.13 -9.41 -16.59
N LEU A 131 7.02 -9.01 -15.98
CA LEU A 131 6.15 -7.92 -16.45
C LEU A 131 6.74 -6.53 -16.21
N VAL A 132 7.61 -6.41 -15.21
CA VAL A 132 8.21 -5.14 -14.82
C VAL A 132 9.56 -4.97 -15.51
N SER A 133 9.53 -4.41 -16.72
CA SER A 133 10.73 -4.14 -17.52
C SER A 133 11.75 -3.23 -16.83
N HIS A 134 11.31 -2.26 -16.00
CA HIS A 134 12.17 -1.16 -15.55
C HIS A 134 12.05 -0.68 -14.09
N GLY A 135 11.33 -1.33 -13.17
CA GLY A 135 11.16 -0.70 -11.84
C GLY A 135 10.66 -1.58 -10.70
N TRP A 136 11.58 -1.90 -9.79
CA TRP A 136 11.44 -2.24 -8.38
C TRP A 136 10.00 -2.28 -7.81
N CYS A 137 9.58 -3.46 -7.34
CA CYS A 137 8.19 -3.73 -6.94
C CYS A 137 8.08 -3.92 -5.42
N CYS A 138 7.04 -3.34 -4.81
CA CYS A 138 6.67 -3.70 -3.45
C CYS A 138 5.94 -5.05 -3.48
N PHE A 139 6.44 -6.03 -2.73
CA PHE A 139 5.78 -7.31 -2.59
C PHE A 139 4.52 -7.16 -1.75
N LEU A 140 3.41 -7.10 -2.46
CA LEU A 140 2.08 -7.36 -1.92
C LEU A 140 1.76 -8.80 -2.28
N ARG A 141 1.48 -9.65 -1.30
CA ARG A 141 1.16 -11.06 -1.58
C ARG A 141 -0.12 -11.08 -2.41
N HIS A 142 -0.09 -11.68 -3.60
CA HIS A 142 -1.29 -11.83 -4.43
C HIS A 142 -2.44 -12.53 -3.69
N SER A 143 -2.12 -13.44 -2.76
CA SER A 143 -3.11 -14.12 -1.90
C SER A 143 -3.85 -13.19 -0.93
N GLN A 144 -3.38 -11.95 -0.75
CA GLN A 144 -4.03 -10.93 0.05
C GLN A 144 -4.92 -9.99 -0.80
N TRP A 145 -4.88 -10.13 -2.13
CA TRP A 145 -5.76 -9.40 -3.03
C TRP A 145 -7.12 -10.09 -3.13
N SER A 146 -8.18 -9.31 -2.95
CA SER A 146 -9.54 -9.71 -3.21
C SER A 146 -10.18 -8.65 -4.09
N PRO A 147 -11.01 -9.03 -5.08
CA PRO A 147 -11.81 -8.06 -5.82
C PRO A 147 -12.95 -7.46 -4.98
N ASP A 148 -13.15 -7.88 -3.72
CA ASP A 148 -14.18 -7.31 -2.83
C ASP A 148 -13.89 -5.83 -2.54
N VAL A 149 -14.80 -5.02 -3.07
CA VAL A 149 -14.83 -3.57 -3.07
C VAL A 149 -14.79 -2.96 -1.67
N ARG A 150 -15.35 -3.67 -0.68
CA ARG A 150 -15.47 -3.21 0.71
C ARG A 150 -14.16 -3.34 1.48
N VAL A 151 -13.22 -4.13 0.97
CA VAL A 151 -12.00 -4.52 1.68
C VAL A 151 -10.75 -4.04 0.94
N MET A 152 -10.76 -4.12 -0.40
CA MET A 152 -9.58 -3.89 -1.23
C MET A 152 -9.82 -2.79 -2.28
N SER A 153 -9.04 -1.72 -2.17
CA SER A 153 -9.05 -0.55 -3.05
C SER A 153 -7.62 -0.02 -3.23
N LEU A 154 -7.45 0.98 -4.09
CA LEU A 154 -6.16 1.68 -4.21
C LEU A 154 -5.69 2.30 -2.88
N ARG A 155 -6.62 2.77 -2.03
CA ARG A 155 -6.30 3.23 -0.68
C ARG A 155 -5.73 2.10 0.16
N THR A 156 -6.36 0.92 0.15
CA THR A 156 -5.86 -0.25 0.89
C THR A 156 -4.45 -0.62 0.46
N ILE A 157 -4.16 -0.58 -0.84
CA ILE A 157 -2.82 -0.84 -1.39
C ILE A 157 -1.79 0.14 -0.84
N VAL A 158 -2.07 1.45 -0.93
CA VAL A 158 -1.17 2.49 -0.41
C VAL A 158 -0.96 2.36 1.10
N TRP A 159 -2.02 2.07 1.84
CA TRP A 159 -1.93 1.80 3.27
C TRP A 159 -1.04 0.59 3.57
N GLN A 160 -1.20 -0.52 2.86
CA GLN A 160 -0.35 -1.71 3.03
C GLN A 160 1.11 -1.39 2.72
N ILE A 161 1.39 -0.67 1.63
CA ILE A 161 2.76 -0.24 1.30
C ILE A 161 3.33 0.60 2.46
N SER A 162 2.56 1.57 2.98
CA SER A 162 3.00 2.37 4.13
C SER A 162 3.30 1.51 5.37
N ARG A 163 2.52 0.45 5.61
CA ARG A 163 2.75 -0.50 6.71
C ARG A 163 3.98 -1.35 6.54
N LEU A 164 4.25 -1.80 5.32
CA LEU A 164 5.44 -2.59 5.01
C LEU A 164 6.72 -1.76 5.17
N LEU A 165 6.66 -0.47 4.84
CA LEU A 165 7.79 0.45 4.97
C LEU A 165 8.12 0.84 6.42
N VAL A 166 7.20 0.64 7.38
CA VAL A 166 7.42 0.97 8.80
C VAL A 166 8.07 -0.21 9.55
N GLN A 167 9.10 0.11 10.35
CA GLN A 167 9.94 -0.87 11.06
C GLN A 167 9.20 -1.85 11.97
N SER A 168 8.06 -1.45 12.55
CA SER A 168 7.28 -2.29 13.46
C SER A 168 6.76 -3.58 12.83
N LYS A 169 6.61 -3.63 11.49
CA LYS A 169 6.25 -4.86 10.77
C LYS A 169 7.44 -5.75 10.43
N MET A 170 8.63 -5.17 10.31
CA MET A 170 9.84 -5.91 9.92
C MET A 170 10.37 -6.84 11.02
N ALA A 171 10.14 -6.52 12.29
CA ALA A 171 10.70 -7.25 13.44
C ALA A 171 10.08 -8.65 13.72
N GLY A 172 9.02 -9.05 13.01
CA GLY A 172 8.35 -10.33 13.24
C GLY A 172 8.24 -11.23 12.01
N GLU A 173 8.84 -10.83 10.87
CA GLU A 173 8.49 -11.42 9.59
C GLU A 173 9.37 -12.61 9.20
N LYS A 174 8.72 -13.78 9.01
CA LYS A 174 9.38 -15.03 8.62
C LYS A 174 9.68 -15.14 7.11
N ASN A 175 8.95 -14.40 6.26
CA ASN A 175 9.02 -14.51 4.79
C ASN A 175 9.58 -13.23 4.13
N SER A 176 10.70 -12.73 4.65
CA SER A 176 11.38 -11.56 4.07
C SER A 176 12.01 -11.90 2.73
N LEU A 177 11.82 -11.04 1.73
CA LEU A 177 12.57 -11.06 0.46
C LEU A 177 14.00 -10.54 0.63
N ASN A 178 14.27 -9.81 1.71
CA ASN A 178 15.58 -9.23 2.03
C ASN A 178 15.91 -9.49 3.51
N ALA A 179 16.52 -10.64 3.78
CA ALA A 179 16.86 -11.07 5.13
C ALA A 179 17.82 -10.09 5.83
N ALA A 180 18.76 -9.50 5.09
CA ALA A 180 19.69 -8.51 5.61
C ALA A 180 18.96 -7.24 6.13
N ALA A 181 17.97 -6.73 5.39
CA ALA A 181 17.14 -5.60 5.82
C ALA A 181 16.32 -5.94 7.08
N ARG A 182 15.74 -7.14 7.14
CA ARG A 182 15.01 -7.65 8.31
C ARG A 182 15.93 -7.73 9.54
N ASP A 183 17.09 -8.37 9.41
CA ASP A 183 18.02 -8.60 10.51
C ASP A 183 18.62 -7.29 11.03
N HIS A 184 18.85 -6.33 10.14
CA HIS A 184 19.21 -4.97 10.52
C HIS A 184 18.08 -4.26 11.28
N ALA A 185 16.84 -4.33 10.81
CA ALA A 185 15.68 -3.75 11.50
C ALA A 185 15.46 -4.37 12.89
N LEU A 186 15.67 -5.68 13.02
CA LEU A 186 15.64 -6.43 14.28
C LEU A 186 16.70 -5.94 15.27
N ARG A 187 17.96 -5.82 14.83
CA ARG A 187 19.04 -5.32 15.69
C ARG A 187 18.77 -3.91 16.22
N ARG A 188 18.24 -3.03 15.38
CA ARG A 188 17.88 -1.66 15.80
C ARG A 188 16.71 -1.64 16.78
N ALA A 189 15.69 -2.46 16.54
CA ALA A 189 14.58 -2.61 17.49
C ALA A 189 15.06 -3.15 18.85
N GLN A 190 15.98 -4.13 18.85
CA GLN A 190 16.61 -4.66 20.07
C GLN A 190 17.50 -3.63 20.79
N ALA A 191 18.09 -2.68 20.06
CA ALA A 191 18.84 -1.56 20.61
C ALA A 191 17.95 -0.44 21.19
N GLY A 192 16.62 -0.61 21.20
CA GLY A 192 15.67 0.40 21.67
C GLY A 192 15.43 1.54 20.67
N GLU A 193 15.93 1.41 19.45
CA GLU A 193 15.68 2.36 18.38
C GLU A 193 14.33 2.03 17.74
N GLY A 194 13.30 2.71 18.23
CA GLY A 194 11.92 2.48 17.83
C GLY A 194 11.59 2.92 16.39
N PRO A 195 10.43 2.50 15.86
CA PRO A 195 9.93 3.00 14.59
C PRO A 195 9.77 4.51 14.66
N LEU A 196 10.23 5.20 13.63
CA LEU A 196 10.29 6.67 13.59
C LEU A 196 8.92 7.33 13.38
N GLY A 197 7.86 6.54 13.28
CA GLY A 197 6.47 6.98 13.17
C GLY A 197 5.52 5.85 12.79
N PRO A 198 4.21 6.07 12.94
CA PRO A 198 3.20 5.07 12.56
C PRO A 198 3.05 4.99 11.02
N PRO A 199 2.46 3.90 10.49
CA PRO A 199 2.01 3.86 9.09
C PRO A 199 0.91 4.91 8.83
N LEU A 200 0.41 4.96 7.59
CA LEU A 200 -0.80 5.74 7.33
C LEU A 200 -2.00 5.15 8.13
N PRO A 201 -2.96 5.97 8.58
CA PRO A 201 -4.24 5.52 9.12
C PRO A 201 -4.94 4.52 8.19
N TYR A 202 -5.68 3.54 8.74
CA TYR A 202 -6.39 2.55 7.93
C TYR A 202 -7.61 3.20 7.25
N PRO A 203 -7.76 3.05 5.91
CA PRO A 203 -8.72 3.83 5.14
C PRO A 203 -10.21 3.50 5.37
N PHE A 204 -10.54 2.52 6.22
CA PHE A 204 -11.92 2.12 6.50
C PHE A 204 -12.29 2.20 7.99
N ASP A 205 -11.43 2.77 8.84
CA ASP A 205 -11.73 2.90 10.26
C ASP A 205 -12.97 3.77 10.51
N ASP A 206 -13.30 4.74 9.65
CA ASP A 206 -14.52 5.53 9.78
C ASP A 206 -15.80 4.69 9.63
N ALA A 207 -15.80 3.65 8.80
CA ALA A 207 -16.97 2.77 8.64
C ALA A 207 -17.12 1.80 9.83
N ALA A 208 -16.01 1.33 10.39
CA ALA A 208 -16.00 0.50 11.58
C ALA A 208 -16.33 1.30 12.86
N GLN A 209 -15.83 2.53 12.97
CA GLN A 209 -16.14 3.45 14.06
C GLN A 209 -17.55 4.03 13.96
N ALA A 210 -18.05 4.35 12.77
CA ALA A 210 -19.44 4.74 12.58
C ALA A 210 -20.40 3.56 12.87
N ALA A 211 -20.07 2.33 12.44
CA ALA A 211 -20.86 1.15 12.78
C ALA A 211 -20.79 0.81 14.28
N ALA A 212 -19.64 1.01 14.94
CA ALA A 212 -19.49 0.82 16.38
C ALA A 212 -20.19 1.92 17.20
N ALA A 213 -20.20 3.17 16.71
CA ALA A 213 -20.93 4.29 17.32
C ALA A 213 -22.45 4.18 17.13
N MET A 214 -22.90 3.45 16.12
CA MET A 214 -24.32 3.13 15.88
C MET A 214 -24.74 1.78 16.48
N ALA A 215 -23.81 1.00 17.04
CA ALA A 215 -24.16 -0.19 17.79
C ALA A 215 -24.87 0.24 19.09
N PRO A 216 -26.06 -0.31 19.41
CA PRO A 216 -26.70 -0.01 20.68
C PRO A 216 -25.74 -0.37 21.81
N GLN A 217 -25.44 0.59 22.68
CA GLN A 217 -24.74 0.30 23.92
C GLN A 217 -25.62 -0.69 24.68
N ALA A 218 -25.18 -1.95 24.78
CA ALA A 218 -25.77 -2.88 25.72
C ALA A 218 -25.49 -2.31 27.11
N GLU A 219 -26.51 -1.70 27.72
CA GLU A 219 -26.50 -1.38 29.13
C GLU A 219 -26.15 -2.67 29.88
N GLY A 220 -25.05 -2.59 30.65
CA GLY A 220 -24.56 -3.72 31.40
C GLY A 220 -25.60 -4.15 32.41
N ASP A 221 -26.18 -5.33 32.18
CA ASP A 221 -26.71 -6.15 33.25
C ASP A 221 -25.67 -7.22 33.54
N SER A 222 -24.91 -7.00 34.62
CA SER A 222 -23.92 -7.94 35.15
C SER A 222 -24.66 -9.13 35.77
N GLY A 223 -25.21 -10.00 34.94
CA GLY A 223 -25.73 -11.29 35.35
C GLY A 223 -24.57 -12.28 35.53
N GLU A 224 -24.01 -12.34 36.73
CA GLU A 224 -23.18 -13.47 37.16
C GLU A 224 -23.98 -14.78 37.00
N ILE A 225 -23.51 -15.68 36.14
CA ILE A 225 -24.04 -17.04 36.03
C ILE A 225 -23.19 -17.92 36.95
N GLU A 226 -23.72 -18.24 38.14
CA GLU A 226 -23.19 -19.31 39.00
C GLU A 226 -23.45 -20.68 38.36
N TRP A 227 -22.39 -21.43 38.06
CA TRP A 227 -22.49 -22.83 37.70
C TRP A 227 -22.50 -23.67 38.98
N LYS A 228 -23.62 -24.33 39.29
CA LYS A 228 -23.65 -25.41 40.29
C LYS A 228 -23.24 -26.72 39.62
N GLU A 229 -22.09 -27.25 40.05
CA GLU A 229 -21.68 -28.62 39.74
C GLU A 229 -22.66 -29.61 40.39
N GLY A 230 -23.04 -30.63 39.62
CA GLY A 230 -23.78 -31.81 40.07
C GLY A 230 -22.93 -33.07 39.88
#